data_AF-A0A944I6R9-F1
#
_entry.id   AF-A0A944I6R9-F1
#
_cell.length_a   1.000
_cell.length_b   1.000
_cell.length_c   1.000
_cell.angle_alpha   90.00
_cell.angle_beta   90.00
_cell.angle_gamma   90.00
#
_symmetry.space_group_name_H-M   'P 1'
#
loop_
_entity.id
_entity.type
_entity.pdbx_description
1 polymer ?
#
loop_
_entity_poly.entity_id
_entity_poly.type
_entity_poly.pdbx_seq_one_letter_code
_entity_poly.pdbx_strand_id
1 'polypeptide(L)'
;MERDVSAELGARDPGSWPSVAGIPGDLLVAKELVYDASGFTCSQPVPEAESAEYGACEFTLDGFSVRFRVAKTTPTKVGQFVTVWKRSASGPIQPFDAEDPVDLFVISTREGQRFGQFVFPRDVLCERGIVSRNGSGGKRAFRVYPPWVTTTSRQARNTQTWQLNHFLHVPEREPVDTARACTLNHLSGHCDTTSVVSSWTTKPALHEVSEPWRALQFVPGCWRGGRSRCRSR
;
A
#
# COMPACT_ATOMS: atom_id res chain seq x y z
N MET A 1 -49.45 9.41 -20.83
CA MET A 1 -48.77 10.13 -19.73
C MET A 1 -47.96 9.09 -18.98
N GLU A 2 -46.85 8.69 -19.58
CA GLU A 2 -45.94 7.70 -19.01
C GLU A 2 -44.59 8.40 -18.87
N ARG A 3 -44.14 8.53 -17.62
CA ARG A 3 -42.81 9.06 -17.28
C ARG A 3 -41.90 7.85 -17.18
N ASP A 4 -41.06 7.67 -18.18
CA ASP A 4 -39.89 6.80 -18.08
C ASP A 4 -38.74 7.66 -17.55
N VAL A 5 -38.41 7.49 -16.27
CA VAL A 5 -37.21 8.05 -15.63
C VAL A 5 -36.23 6.89 -15.52
N SER A 6 -35.53 6.63 -16.61
CA SER A 6 -34.44 5.67 -16.65
C SER A 6 -33.10 6.42 -16.54
N ALA A 7 -32.53 6.32 -15.34
CA ALA A 7 -31.11 6.25 -15.01
C ALA A 7 -30.10 7.11 -15.80
N GLU A 8 -29.70 8.24 -15.21
CA GLU A 8 -28.34 8.78 -15.43
C GLU A 8 -27.38 8.15 -14.40
N LEU A 9 -26.78 7.03 -14.78
CA LEU A 9 -25.50 6.60 -14.21
C LEU A 9 -24.43 7.49 -14.82
N GLY A 10 -24.13 8.61 -14.16
CA GLY A 10 -23.04 9.49 -14.55
C GLY A 10 -21.70 8.75 -14.49
N ALA A 11 -21.13 8.48 -15.67
CA ALA A 11 -19.74 8.08 -15.81
C ALA A 11 -18.87 9.19 -15.17
N ARG A 12 -18.19 8.86 -14.08
CA ARG A 12 -17.21 9.75 -13.46
C ARG A 12 -16.08 9.92 -14.46
N ASP A 13 -15.95 11.12 -15.04
CA ASP A 13 -14.78 11.50 -15.82
C ASP A 13 -13.57 11.46 -14.88
N PRO A 14 -12.60 10.53 -15.05
CA PRO A 14 -11.40 10.51 -14.23
C PRO A 14 -10.58 11.73 -14.63
N GLY A 15 -10.81 12.85 -13.92
CA GLY A 15 -10.21 14.13 -14.22
C GLY A 15 -8.72 14.00 -14.52
N SER A 16 -8.35 14.38 -15.74
CA SER A 16 -6.95 14.47 -16.15
C SER A 16 -6.29 15.59 -15.36
N TRP A 17 -5.16 15.31 -14.71
CA TRP A 17 -4.38 16.38 -14.11
C TRP A 17 -3.79 17.24 -15.24
N PRO A 18 -4.10 18.55 -15.30
CA PRO A 18 -3.42 19.42 -16.24
C PRO A 18 -1.91 19.28 -16.03
N SER A 19 -1.14 19.45 -17.12
CA SER A 19 0.33 19.41 -17.07
C SER A 19 0.87 20.58 -16.25
N VAL A 20 0.80 20.48 -14.93
CA VAL A 20 1.37 21.43 -13.98
C VAL A 20 2.85 21.12 -13.85
N ALA A 21 3.69 22.14 -14.01
CA ALA A 21 5.13 22.01 -13.82
C ALA A 21 5.44 21.46 -12.42
N GLY A 22 6.34 20.48 -12.35
CA GLY A 22 6.82 19.90 -11.08
C GLY A 22 6.10 18.64 -10.62
N ILE A 23 5.03 18.18 -11.31
CA ILE A 23 4.47 16.85 -11.07
C ILE A 23 5.43 15.79 -11.64
N PRO A 24 5.89 14.81 -10.86
CA PRO A 24 6.78 13.75 -11.33
C PRO A 24 6.10 12.86 -12.38
N GLY A 25 6.84 12.46 -13.41
CA GLY A 25 6.35 11.51 -14.42
C GLY A 25 5.84 10.20 -13.82
N ASP A 26 6.55 9.65 -12.82
CA ASP A 26 6.12 8.44 -12.10
C ASP A 26 4.75 8.60 -11.44
N LEU A 27 4.39 9.80 -10.98
CA LEU A 27 3.08 10.07 -10.37
C LEU A 27 1.99 10.17 -11.44
N LEU A 28 2.29 10.74 -12.61
CA LEU A 28 1.36 10.76 -13.75
C LEU A 28 1.05 9.34 -14.26
N VAL A 29 2.07 8.50 -14.39
CA VAL A 29 1.88 7.10 -14.78
C VAL A 29 1.07 6.34 -13.72
N ALA A 30 1.35 6.56 -12.43
CA ALA A 30 0.56 5.94 -11.36
C ALA A 30 -0.89 6.41 -11.33
N LYS A 31 -1.16 7.69 -11.66
CA LYS A 31 -2.53 8.21 -11.77
C LYS A 31 -3.34 7.43 -12.77
N GLU A 32 -2.82 7.23 -13.98
CA GLU A 32 -3.52 6.49 -15.03
C GLU A 32 -3.60 4.99 -14.71
N LEU A 33 -2.45 4.35 -14.46
CA LEU A 33 -2.37 2.89 -14.39
C LEU A 33 -2.81 2.30 -13.06
N VAL A 34 -2.80 3.09 -11.98
CA VAL A 34 -3.16 2.63 -10.63
C VAL A 34 -4.44 3.31 -10.18
N TYR A 35 -4.46 4.63 -10.11
CA TYR A 35 -5.53 5.32 -9.40
C TYR A 35 -6.82 5.34 -10.20
N ASP A 36 -6.77 5.73 -11.47
CA ASP A 36 -7.92 5.73 -12.37
C ASP A 36 -8.40 4.30 -12.65
N ALA A 37 -7.46 3.38 -12.91
CA ALA A 37 -7.78 1.97 -13.12
C ALA A 37 -8.43 1.29 -11.89
N SER A 38 -8.14 1.77 -10.68
CA SER A 38 -8.74 1.27 -9.43
C SER A 38 -9.99 2.07 -9.00
N GLY A 39 -10.38 3.09 -9.76
CA GLY A 39 -11.56 3.92 -9.45
C GLY A 39 -11.38 4.88 -8.28
N PHE A 40 -10.14 5.18 -7.89
CA PHE A 40 -9.86 6.15 -6.83
C PHE A 40 -10.11 7.58 -7.29
N THR A 41 -10.50 8.44 -6.35
CA THR A 41 -10.63 9.88 -6.56
C THR A 41 -9.39 10.58 -6.04
N CYS A 42 -8.68 11.30 -6.92
CA CYS A 42 -7.49 12.06 -6.53
C CYS A 42 -7.73 13.57 -6.62
N SER A 43 -7.28 14.33 -5.62
CA SER A 43 -7.13 15.79 -5.79
C SER A 43 -5.97 16.12 -6.74
N GLN A 44 -5.91 17.38 -7.19
CA GLN A 44 -4.73 17.88 -7.89
C GLN A 44 -3.49 17.79 -6.97
N PRO A 45 -2.35 17.27 -7.46
CA PRO A 45 -1.12 17.20 -6.68
C PRO A 45 -0.45 18.56 -6.61
N VAL A 46 0.08 18.86 -5.44
CA VAL A 46 0.82 20.08 -5.14
C VAL A 46 2.30 19.70 -4.94
N PRO A 47 3.21 20.12 -5.85
CA PRO A 47 4.64 19.86 -5.69
C PRO A 47 5.25 20.59 -4.49
N GLU A 48 6.15 19.92 -3.77
CA GLU A 48 6.91 20.49 -2.65
C GLU A 48 8.30 20.93 -3.14
N ALA A 49 8.51 22.24 -3.31
CA ALA A 49 9.73 22.79 -3.90
C ALA A 49 11.03 22.33 -3.19
N GLU A 50 11.02 22.26 -1.86
CA GLU A 50 12.21 21.93 -1.08
C GLU A 50 12.65 20.45 -1.18
N SER A 51 11.75 19.57 -1.64
CA SER A 51 12.04 18.16 -1.87
C SER A 51 11.77 17.75 -3.33
N ALA A 52 11.76 18.73 -4.24
CA ALA A 52 11.53 18.52 -5.67
C ALA A 52 12.53 17.52 -6.28
N GLU A 53 13.76 17.45 -5.75
CA GLU A 53 14.75 16.46 -6.17
C GLU A 53 14.24 15.01 -6.04
N TYR A 54 13.37 14.73 -5.07
CA TYR A 54 12.75 13.42 -4.85
C TYR A 54 11.28 13.41 -5.31
N GLY A 55 10.92 14.26 -6.26
CA GLY A 55 9.56 14.33 -6.81
C GLY A 55 8.49 14.49 -5.73
N ALA A 56 8.76 15.31 -4.72
CA ALA A 56 7.85 15.47 -3.61
C ALA A 56 6.54 16.14 -4.04
N CYS A 57 5.41 15.48 -3.78
CA CYS A 57 4.08 16.06 -3.94
C CYS A 57 3.19 15.68 -2.76
N GLU A 58 2.21 16.53 -2.47
CA GLU A 58 1.07 16.21 -1.60
C GLU A 58 -0.23 16.21 -2.41
N PHE A 59 -1.14 15.31 -2.08
CA PHE A 59 -2.48 15.23 -2.64
C PHE A 59 -3.38 14.39 -1.73
N THR A 60 -4.65 14.23 -2.10
CA THR A 60 -5.57 13.30 -1.45
C THR A 60 -5.98 12.19 -2.40
N LEU A 61 -6.11 10.97 -1.87
CA LEU A 61 -6.58 9.78 -2.58
C LEU A 61 -7.77 9.21 -1.78
N ASP A 62 -8.98 9.26 -2.33
CA ASP A 62 -10.23 8.94 -1.62
C ASP A 62 -10.37 9.67 -0.26
N GLY A 63 -9.86 10.91 -0.20
CA GLY A 63 -9.86 11.72 1.02
C GLY A 63 -8.71 11.43 1.99
N PHE A 64 -7.91 10.37 1.78
CA PHE A 64 -6.68 10.14 2.56
C PHE A 64 -5.56 11.09 2.11
N SER A 65 -4.89 11.72 3.06
CA SER A 65 -3.78 12.65 2.81
C SER A 65 -2.50 11.89 2.47
N VAL A 66 -1.95 12.14 1.27
CA VAL A 66 -0.81 11.43 0.71
C VAL A 66 0.43 12.33 0.65
N ARG A 67 1.57 11.79 1.11
CA ARG A 67 2.91 12.31 0.81
C ARG A 67 3.58 11.42 -0.22
N PHE A 68 3.73 11.93 -1.43
CA PHE A 68 4.37 11.21 -2.53
C PHE A 68 5.85 11.57 -2.65
N ARG A 69 6.69 10.57 -2.96
CA ARG A 69 8.11 10.73 -3.26
C ARG A 69 8.55 9.72 -4.34
N VAL A 70 9.66 10.02 -5.01
CA VAL A 70 10.38 9.13 -5.94
C VAL A 70 11.69 8.71 -5.30
N ALA A 71 11.88 7.39 -5.13
CA ALA A 71 13.13 6.84 -4.63
C ALA A 71 14.19 6.79 -5.73
N LYS A 72 15.46 6.95 -5.34
CA LYS A 72 16.60 6.99 -6.26
C LYS A 72 17.59 5.85 -6.01
N THR A 73 18.04 5.22 -7.08
CA THR A 73 19.18 4.30 -7.00
C THR A 73 20.45 5.08 -6.68
N THR A 74 21.23 4.57 -5.73
CA THR A 74 22.54 5.13 -5.39
C THR A 74 23.64 4.14 -5.80
N PRO A 75 24.76 4.58 -6.39
CA PRO A 75 25.76 3.67 -6.95
C PRO A 75 26.35 2.65 -5.97
N THR A 76 26.50 3.04 -4.70
CA THR A 76 27.32 2.29 -3.72
C THR A 76 26.53 1.45 -2.74
N LYS A 77 25.21 1.59 -2.68
CA LYS A 77 24.37 0.95 -1.66
C LYS A 77 23.15 0.32 -2.31
N VAL A 78 22.91 -0.95 -1.97
CA VAL A 78 21.72 -1.72 -2.37
C VAL A 78 20.44 -1.04 -1.89
N GLY A 79 19.37 -1.17 -2.68
CA GLY A 79 18.10 -0.50 -2.47
C GLY A 79 18.13 0.95 -2.94
N GLN A 80 16.98 1.59 -2.90
CA GLN A 80 16.81 2.97 -3.36
C GLN A 80 16.64 3.91 -2.17
N PHE A 81 17.26 5.08 -2.25
CA PHE A 81 17.24 6.10 -1.21
C PHE A 81 16.09 7.08 -1.47
N VAL A 82 15.37 7.44 -0.40
CA VAL A 82 14.29 8.43 -0.45
C VAL A 82 14.33 9.32 0.77
N THR A 83 13.97 10.59 0.59
CA THR A 83 13.83 11.57 1.67
C THR A 83 12.37 11.65 2.12
N VAL A 84 12.17 11.74 3.43
CA VAL A 84 10.88 11.88 4.11
C VAL A 84 11.10 12.83 5.28
N TRP A 85 10.96 14.13 5.02
CA TRP A 85 11.09 15.18 6.01
C TRP A 85 10.20 16.37 5.62
N LYS A 86 9.93 17.22 6.61
CA LYS A 86 9.26 18.51 6.47
C LYS A 86 10.12 19.61 7.10
N ARG A 87 9.94 20.85 6.68
CA ARG A 87 10.55 22.00 7.36
C ARG A 87 9.66 22.44 8.53
N SER A 88 10.27 22.66 9.70
CA SER A 88 9.58 23.38 10.78
C SER A 88 9.41 24.85 10.37
N ALA A 89 8.32 25.51 10.78
CA ALA A 89 7.86 26.82 10.25
C ALA A 89 8.96 27.87 9.95
N SER A 90 10.04 27.91 10.74
CA SER A 90 11.23 28.71 10.46
C SER A 90 12.55 28.02 10.85
N GLY A 91 12.53 26.70 11.00
CA GLY A 91 13.60 25.95 11.65
C GLY A 91 14.23 24.87 10.76
N PRO A 92 14.98 23.94 11.37
CA PRO A 92 15.62 22.86 10.64
C PRO A 92 14.59 21.92 10.01
N ILE A 93 15.07 21.13 9.05
CA ILE A 93 14.32 19.98 8.55
C ILE A 93 14.15 18.95 9.67
N GLN A 94 12.96 18.37 9.77
CA GLN A 94 12.60 17.39 10.78
C GLN A 94 11.86 16.21 10.13
N PRO A 95 11.87 15.02 10.76
CA PRO A 95 10.97 13.95 10.36
C PRO A 95 9.51 14.42 10.35
N PHE A 96 8.68 13.71 9.60
CA PHE A 96 7.24 13.76 9.86
C PHE A 96 6.96 13.16 11.23
N ASP A 97 5.91 13.66 11.88
CA ASP A 97 5.42 13.19 13.17
C ASP A 97 4.08 12.47 13.03
N ALA A 98 3.75 11.61 13.99
CA ALA A 98 2.46 10.92 14.08
C ALA A 98 1.27 11.90 14.14
N GLU A 99 1.48 13.11 14.67
CA GLU A 99 0.49 14.18 14.73
C GLU A 99 0.31 14.93 13.40
N ASP A 100 1.16 14.70 12.39
CA ASP A 100 0.99 15.31 11.08
C ASP A 100 -0.26 14.76 10.38
N PRO A 101 -0.99 15.61 9.63
CA PRO A 101 -2.16 15.20 8.84
C PRO A 101 -1.71 14.48 7.56
N VAL A 102 -1.09 13.32 7.74
CA VAL A 102 -0.63 12.44 6.66
C VAL A 102 -1.08 11.02 6.98
N ASP A 103 -1.88 10.44 6.10
CA ASP A 103 -2.37 9.08 6.22
C ASP A 103 -1.42 8.09 5.57
N LEU A 104 -0.94 8.44 4.37
CA LEU A 104 -0.15 7.56 3.52
C LEU A 104 1.13 8.24 3.02
N PHE A 105 2.21 7.45 2.97
CA PHE A 105 3.44 7.79 2.26
C PHE A 105 3.57 6.87 1.05
N VAL A 106 3.48 7.45 -0.15
CA VAL A 106 3.58 6.72 -1.41
C VAL A 106 4.95 6.97 -2.02
N ILE A 107 5.74 5.91 -2.17
CA ILE A 107 7.11 5.97 -2.68
C ILE A 107 7.21 5.22 -4.01
N SER A 108 7.31 5.96 -5.12
CA SER A 108 7.58 5.36 -6.43
C SER A 108 9.01 4.85 -6.51
N THR A 109 9.18 3.70 -7.17
CA THR A 109 10.48 3.04 -7.36
C THR A 109 10.57 2.47 -8.77
N ARG A 110 11.69 2.75 -9.45
CA ARG A 110 11.93 2.29 -10.83
C ARG A 110 13.35 1.77 -11.01
N GLU A 111 13.51 0.70 -11.79
CA GLU A 111 14.82 0.22 -12.26
C GLU A 111 14.69 -0.38 -13.67
N GLY A 112 15.16 0.37 -14.67
CA GLY A 112 14.90 0.03 -16.07
C GLY A 112 13.40 0.01 -16.35
N GLN A 113 12.90 -1.16 -16.78
CA GLN A 113 11.47 -1.40 -17.06
C GLN A 113 10.68 -1.83 -15.82
N ARG A 114 11.32 -2.03 -14.67
CA ARG A 114 10.64 -2.42 -13.43
C ARG A 114 10.10 -1.17 -12.76
N PHE A 115 8.80 -1.16 -12.48
CA PHE A 115 8.12 -0.05 -11.83
C PHE A 115 7.16 -0.56 -10.74
N GLY A 116 7.00 0.24 -9.69
CA GLY A 116 6.10 -0.03 -8.60
C GLY A 116 6.06 1.10 -7.59
N GLN A 117 5.17 0.94 -6.60
CA GLN A 117 5.00 1.87 -5.50
C GLN A 117 5.03 1.11 -4.18
N PHE A 118 5.66 1.72 -3.18
CA PHE A 118 5.38 1.37 -1.80
C PHE A 118 4.32 2.32 -1.25
N VAL A 119 3.28 1.77 -0.62
CA VAL A 119 2.21 2.54 0.00
C VAL A 119 2.24 2.25 1.50
N PHE A 120 2.87 3.13 2.27
CA PHE A 120 3.03 2.94 3.70
C PHE A 120 2.01 3.77 4.48
N PRO A 121 1.14 3.13 5.28
CA PRO A 121 0.41 3.83 6.33
C PRO A 121 1.37 4.55 7.27
N ARG A 122 1.01 5.76 7.72
CA ARG A 122 1.78 6.51 8.71
C ARG A 122 2.14 5.65 9.91
N ASP A 123 1.18 4.88 10.43
CA ASP A 123 1.36 4.07 11.63
C ASP A 123 2.44 2.97 11.45
N VAL A 124 2.50 2.37 10.26
CA VAL A 124 3.58 1.43 9.91
C VAL A 124 4.93 2.15 9.94
N LEU A 125 5.03 3.37 9.40
CA LEU A 125 6.28 4.13 9.46
C LEU A 125 6.64 4.57 10.88
N CYS A 126 5.65 4.84 11.75
CA CYS A 126 5.87 5.07 13.17
C CYS A 126 6.47 3.83 13.86
N GLU A 127 5.90 2.64 13.63
CA GLU A 127 6.41 1.37 14.16
C GLU A 127 7.84 1.07 13.70
N ARG A 128 8.21 1.49 12.49
CA ARG A 128 9.56 1.34 11.94
C ARG A 128 10.52 2.48 12.35
N GLY A 129 10.06 3.40 13.19
CA GLY A 129 10.84 4.55 13.68
C GLY A 129 11.29 5.49 12.56
N ILE A 130 10.50 5.60 11.49
CA ILE A 130 10.72 6.52 10.37
C ILE A 130 9.94 7.81 10.62
N VAL A 131 8.67 7.71 11.01
CA VAL A 131 7.88 8.84 11.50
C VAL A 131 8.09 8.97 13.01
N SER A 132 8.26 10.20 13.51
CA SER A 132 8.45 10.48 14.94
C SER A 132 7.13 10.36 15.71
N ARG A 133 7.22 10.30 17.04
CA ARG A 133 6.05 10.41 17.93
C ARG A 133 6.30 11.51 18.93
N ASN A 134 5.39 12.48 19.02
CA ASN A 134 5.48 13.62 19.94
C ASN A 134 6.81 14.37 19.79
N GLY A 135 7.27 14.54 18.55
CA GLY A 135 8.54 15.18 18.19
C GLY A 135 9.80 14.37 18.49
N SER A 136 9.67 13.13 18.95
CA SER A 136 10.81 12.29 19.35
C SER A 136 11.10 11.19 18.33
N GLY A 137 12.39 11.02 18.01
CA GLY A 137 12.87 10.00 17.08
C GLY A 137 12.59 10.35 15.61
N GLY A 138 12.29 9.32 14.82
CA GLY A 138 12.05 9.45 13.39
C GLY A 138 13.33 9.54 12.53
N LYS A 139 13.13 9.51 11.22
CA LYS A 139 14.19 9.60 10.20
C LYS A 139 13.78 10.61 9.15
N ARG A 140 14.77 11.32 8.61
CA ARG A 140 14.59 12.26 7.49
C ARG A 140 14.71 11.60 6.12
N ALA A 141 15.18 10.35 6.09
CA ALA A 141 15.37 9.57 4.88
C ALA A 141 15.52 8.09 5.24
N PHE A 142 15.22 7.21 4.30
CA PHE A 142 15.42 5.77 4.46
C PHE A 142 15.62 5.10 3.10
N ARG A 143 15.82 3.77 3.13
CA ARG A 143 15.94 2.95 1.93
C ARG A 143 14.72 2.07 1.73
N VAL A 144 14.27 1.99 0.49
CA VAL A 144 13.27 1.02 0.03
C VAL A 144 13.93 -0.08 -0.79
N TYR A 145 13.43 -1.31 -0.65
CA TYR A 145 13.97 -2.50 -1.29
C TYR A 145 12.87 -3.20 -2.11
N PRO A 146 12.63 -2.76 -3.36
CA PRO A 146 11.64 -3.40 -4.22
C PRO A 146 11.97 -4.88 -4.49
N PRO A 147 11.01 -5.69 -4.96
CA PRO A 147 11.19 -7.15 -5.10
C PRO A 147 12.40 -7.54 -5.95
N TRP A 148 12.78 -6.71 -6.92
CA TRP A 148 13.91 -6.95 -7.81
C TRP A 148 15.28 -6.62 -7.21
N VAL A 149 15.33 -6.10 -5.99
CA VAL A 149 16.58 -5.81 -5.30
C VAL A 149 17.00 -6.99 -4.43
N THR A 150 18.16 -7.57 -4.72
CA THR A 150 18.77 -8.62 -3.89
C THR A 150 19.46 -8.01 -2.66
N THR A 151 18.99 -8.34 -1.46
CA THR A 151 19.55 -7.81 -0.20
C THR A 151 20.57 -8.76 0.45
N THR A 152 21.79 -8.26 0.67
CA THR A 152 22.92 -9.08 1.19
C THR A 152 23.11 -8.98 2.71
N SER A 153 22.71 -7.88 3.34
CA SER A 153 22.82 -7.71 4.80
C SER A 153 21.54 -8.15 5.52
N ARG A 154 21.69 -8.59 6.78
CA ARG A 154 20.54 -8.97 7.64
C ARG A 154 19.56 -7.81 7.83
N GLN A 155 20.06 -6.59 8.01
CA GLN A 155 19.23 -5.40 8.17
C GLN A 155 18.43 -5.09 6.90
N ALA A 156 19.07 -5.19 5.73
CA ALA A 156 18.39 -4.95 4.46
C ALA A 156 17.32 -6.01 4.19
N ARG A 157 17.61 -7.30 4.43
CA ARG A 157 16.62 -8.39 4.32
C ARG A 157 15.40 -8.14 5.21
N ASN A 158 15.63 -7.88 6.50
CA ASN A 158 14.55 -7.61 7.44
C ASN A 158 13.71 -6.39 7.01
N THR A 159 14.37 -5.37 6.47
CA THR A 159 13.69 -4.15 5.98
C THR A 159 12.84 -4.47 4.74
N GLN A 160 13.41 -5.20 3.79
CA GLN A 160 12.69 -5.64 2.59
C GLN A 160 11.47 -6.48 2.94
N THR A 161 11.59 -7.45 3.87
CA THR A 161 10.48 -8.33 4.25
C THR A 161 9.23 -7.55 4.63
N TRP A 162 9.34 -6.55 5.51
CA TRP A 162 8.14 -5.78 5.88
C TRP A 162 7.72 -4.80 4.79
N GLN A 163 8.65 -4.23 4.03
CA GLN A 163 8.31 -3.31 2.94
C GLN A 163 7.51 -3.97 1.83
N LEU A 164 7.80 -5.24 1.52
CA LEU A 164 7.08 -5.99 0.48
C LEU A 164 5.60 -6.20 0.83
N ASN A 165 5.23 -6.21 2.11
CA ASN A 165 3.83 -6.22 2.54
C ASN A 165 3.08 -4.94 2.14
N HIS A 166 3.79 -3.89 1.73
CA HIS A 166 3.27 -2.58 1.32
C HIS A 166 3.59 -2.24 -0.14
N PHE A 167 4.05 -3.22 -0.92
CA PHE A 167 4.44 -3.01 -2.31
C PHE A 167 3.30 -3.33 -3.28
N LEU A 168 3.16 -2.46 -4.29
CA LEU A 168 2.33 -2.62 -5.47
C LEU A 168 3.23 -2.63 -6.71
N HIS A 169 3.15 -3.67 -7.52
CA HIS A 169 3.77 -3.68 -8.84
C HIS A 169 2.91 -2.88 -9.83
N VAL A 170 3.54 -2.02 -10.63
CA VAL A 170 2.86 -1.25 -11.68
C VAL A 170 3.41 -1.70 -13.03
N PRO A 171 2.74 -2.64 -13.71
CA PRO A 171 3.17 -3.15 -15.01
C PRO A 171 2.94 -2.14 -16.14
N GLU A 172 3.80 -2.13 -17.16
CA GLU A 172 3.66 -1.23 -18.32
C GLU A 172 2.67 -1.76 -19.38
N ARG A 173 2.43 -3.08 -19.42
CA ARG A 173 1.68 -3.74 -20.52
C ARG A 173 0.51 -4.60 -20.05
N GLU A 174 0.31 -4.70 -18.75
CA GLU A 174 -0.70 -5.53 -18.13
C GLU A 174 -1.56 -4.65 -17.22
N PRO A 175 -2.81 -5.04 -16.93
CA PRO A 175 -3.59 -4.36 -15.90
C PRO A 175 -2.90 -4.46 -14.53
N VAL A 176 -3.00 -3.40 -13.73
CA VAL A 176 -2.59 -3.45 -12.32
C VAL A 176 -3.49 -4.38 -11.53
N ASP A 177 -2.95 -4.99 -10.47
CA ASP A 177 -3.76 -5.67 -9.44
C ASP A 177 -4.54 -4.62 -8.63
N THR A 178 -5.77 -4.33 -9.06
CA THR A 178 -6.65 -3.34 -8.44
C THR A 178 -7.09 -3.75 -7.04
N ALA A 179 -7.26 -5.05 -6.77
CA ALA A 179 -7.60 -5.55 -5.44
C ALA A 179 -6.46 -5.27 -4.44
N ARG A 180 -5.22 -5.47 -4.86
CA ARG A 180 -4.03 -5.11 -4.09
C ARG A 180 -3.91 -3.59 -3.93
N ALA A 181 -4.17 -2.82 -4.98
CA ALA A 181 -4.17 -1.36 -4.92
C ALA A 181 -5.17 -0.84 -3.88
N CYS A 182 -6.42 -1.33 -3.87
CA CYS A 182 -7.43 -1.01 -2.86
C CYS A 182 -6.97 -1.41 -1.46
N THR A 183 -6.45 -2.62 -1.28
CA THR A 183 -5.97 -3.11 0.02
C THR A 183 -4.86 -2.22 0.60
N LEU A 184 -4.01 -1.65 -0.25
CA LEU A 184 -2.88 -0.83 0.19
C LEU A 184 -3.23 0.65 0.42
N ASN A 185 -4.14 1.19 -0.39
CA ASN A 185 -4.50 2.61 -0.36
C ASN A 185 -5.72 2.90 0.54
N HIS A 186 -6.52 1.90 0.88
CA HIS A 186 -7.53 2.01 1.92
C HIS A 186 -6.94 1.51 3.24
N LEU A 187 -6.81 2.42 4.21
CA LEU A 187 -6.54 2.04 5.59
C LEU A 187 -7.67 1.09 6.01
N SER A 188 -7.34 -0.16 6.33
CA SER A 188 -8.30 -1.22 6.62
C SER A 188 -9.26 -0.75 7.71
N GLY A 189 -10.45 -0.32 7.30
CA GLY A 189 -11.38 0.39 8.16
C GLY A 189 -12.74 0.60 7.50
N HIS A 190 -12.81 0.95 6.21
CA HIS A 190 -14.07 1.11 5.49
C HIS A 190 -14.02 0.36 4.15
N CYS A 191 -14.24 -0.96 4.21
CA CYS A 191 -14.72 -1.68 3.03
C CYS A 191 -16.24 -1.55 3.01
N ASP A 192 -16.78 -0.55 2.33
CA ASP A 192 -18.18 -0.59 1.89
C ASP A 192 -18.28 -1.65 0.80
N THR A 193 -18.41 -2.91 1.23
CA THR A 193 -18.85 -4.01 0.38
C THR A 193 -20.35 -3.92 0.21
N THR A 194 -20.81 -2.87 -0.49
CA THR A 194 -22.20 -2.81 -0.93
C THR A 194 -22.26 -2.46 -2.40
N SER A 195 -22.32 -3.52 -3.22
CA SER A 195 -23.20 -3.65 -4.40
C SER A 195 -22.49 -4.35 -5.56
N VAL A 196 -22.23 -5.65 -5.43
CA VAL A 196 -22.47 -6.60 -6.53
C VAL A 196 -22.96 -7.91 -5.92
N VAL A 197 -24.27 -8.04 -5.75
CA VAL A 197 -24.93 -9.35 -5.77
C VAL A 197 -25.99 -9.25 -6.85
N SER A 198 -25.63 -9.79 -8.01
CA SER A 198 -26.55 -10.08 -9.10
C SER A 198 -27.54 -11.15 -8.64
N SER A 199 -28.82 -10.83 -8.77
CA SER A 199 -29.95 -11.71 -8.51
C SER A 199 -30.03 -12.81 -9.57
N TRP A 200 -29.89 -14.06 -9.15
CA TRP A 200 -30.42 -15.21 -9.88
C TRP A 200 -31.41 -15.97 -8.97
N THR A 201 -32.67 -15.73 -9.29
CA THR A 201 -33.80 -16.65 -9.42
C THR A 201 -34.04 -17.75 -8.36
N THR A 202 -35.27 -17.68 -7.84
CA THR A 202 -35.93 -18.51 -6.83
C THR A 202 -36.31 -19.94 -7.30
N LYS A 203 -36.00 -20.95 -6.44
CA LYS A 203 -36.73 -22.21 -6.10
C LYS A 203 -36.86 -23.35 -7.14
N PRO A 204 -37.18 -24.62 -6.75
CA PRO A 204 -37.77 -25.08 -5.47
C PRO A 204 -37.13 -26.29 -4.77
N ALA A 205 -37.68 -26.55 -3.58
CA ALA A 205 -37.41 -27.64 -2.65
C ALA A 205 -37.78 -29.02 -3.20
N LEU A 206 -36.99 -30.04 -2.86
CA LEU A 206 -37.44 -31.42 -2.75
C LEU A 206 -36.70 -32.16 -1.61
N HIS A 207 -37.53 -32.75 -0.75
CA HIS A 207 -37.38 -33.99 0.00
C HIS A 207 -36.24 -34.18 1.02
N GLU A 208 -36.65 -33.95 2.26
CA GLU A 208 -36.36 -34.70 3.48
C GLU A 208 -36.36 -36.23 3.27
N VAL A 209 -35.27 -36.90 3.67
CA VAL A 209 -35.25 -38.30 4.09
C VAL A 209 -34.29 -38.43 5.29
N SER A 210 -34.81 -39.10 6.31
CA SER A 210 -34.33 -39.32 7.68
C SER A 210 -33.31 -40.45 7.86
N GLU A 211 -32.27 -40.19 8.69
CA GLU A 211 -31.59 -41.04 9.71
C GLU A 211 -30.99 -42.43 9.33
N PRO A 212 -30.27 -43.20 10.19
CA PRO A 212 -29.59 -42.91 11.49
C PRO A 212 -28.14 -43.49 11.67
N TRP A 213 -27.46 -43.01 12.73
CA TRP A 213 -26.41 -43.59 13.60
C TRP A 213 -25.45 -44.72 13.15
N ARG A 214 -24.13 -44.49 13.32
CA ARG A 214 -23.22 -45.46 13.98
C ARG A 214 -21.97 -44.78 14.57
N ALA A 215 -21.82 -44.94 15.88
CA ALA A 215 -20.64 -44.63 16.68
C ALA A 215 -19.52 -45.67 16.46
N LEU A 216 -18.27 -45.28 16.68
CA LEU A 216 -17.12 -46.07 17.18
C LEU A 216 -16.00 -45.05 17.52
N GLN A 217 -15.85 -44.68 18.80
CA GLN A 217 -14.89 -45.22 19.78
C GLN A 217 -13.42 -44.73 19.65
N PHE A 218 -13.01 -44.09 20.73
CA PHE A 218 -11.66 -43.75 21.20
C PHE A 218 -10.64 -44.90 21.12
N VAL A 219 -9.35 -44.57 20.87
CA VAL A 219 -8.21 -44.95 21.74
C VAL A 219 -7.09 -43.89 21.65
N PRO A 220 -6.56 -43.35 22.77
CA PRO A 220 -5.34 -42.55 22.83
C PRO A 220 -4.12 -43.40 23.24
N GLY A 221 -2.98 -43.19 22.59
CA GLY A 221 -1.73 -43.91 22.86
C GLY A 221 -0.56 -42.98 23.14
N CYS A 222 -0.19 -42.87 24.43
CA CYS A 222 1.11 -42.38 24.91
C CYS A 222 2.24 -43.34 24.52
N TRP A 223 3.45 -42.85 24.21
CA TRP A 223 4.66 -43.10 25.02
C TRP A 223 5.93 -42.41 24.47
N ARG A 224 6.67 -41.81 25.41
CA ARG A 224 8.14 -41.71 25.63
C ARG A 224 9.07 -41.66 24.41
N GLY A 225 10.11 -40.83 24.39
CA GLY A 225 10.89 -40.20 25.46
C GLY A 225 12.34 -40.07 24.95
N GLY A 226 13.13 -39.17 25.54
CA GLY A 226 14.56 -39.13 25.23
C GLY A 226 15.20 -37.77 25.44
N ARG A 227 15.64 -37.51 26.68
CA ARG A 227 16.70 -36.53 26.96
C ARG A 227 18.03 -37.11 26.51
N SER A 228 18.86 -36.31 25.86
CA SER A 228 20.31 -36.43 26.02
C SER A 228 20.97 -35.04 25.92
N ARG A 229 21.72 -34.75 26.98
CA ARG A 229 22.69 -33.66 27.12
C ARG A 229 24.03 -34.05 26.47
N CYS A 230 24.92 -33.06 26.43
CA CYS A 230 26.39 -33.09 26.25
C CYS A 230 26.85 -32.86 24.80
N ARG A 231 27.91 -32.10 24.53
CA ARG A 231 28.84 -31.30 25.34
C ARG A 231 29.60 -30.36 24.40
N SER A 232 30.10 -29.29 24.97
CA SER A 232 31.18 -28.43 24.50
C SER A 232 32.43 -29.18 24.04
N ARG A 233 33.02 -28.73 22.94
CA ARG A 233 34.47 -28.52 22.76
C ARG A 233 34.68 -27.36 21.82
#